data_AF-F8A5A0-F1
#
_entry.id   AF-F8A5A0-F1
#
_cell.length_a   1.000
_cell.length_b   1.000
_cell.length_c   1.000
_cell.angle_alpha   90.00
_cell.angle_beta   90.00
_cell.angle_gamma   90.00
#
_symmetry.space_group_name_H-M   'P 1'
#
loop_
_entity.id
_entity.type
_entity.pdbx_description
1 polymer ?
#
loop_
_entity_poly.entity_id
_entity_poly.type
_entity_poly.pdbx_seq_one_letter_code
_entity_poly.pdbx_strand_id
1 'polypeptide(L)'
;MDLTIALEALDEDAGQWHALSGVLGTSATAAAGLTASDTAMSWAALQTGLYDTYTNGVTRIAELLNQGRDETDLIGDTLTQVREAYLASEERARSTFSGMWTPRE
;
A
#
# COMPACT_ATOMS: atom_id res chain seq x y z
N MET A 1 -18.21 12.30 18.85
CA MET A 1 -17.69 11.21 18.01
C MET A 1 -16.83 10.35 18.92
N ASP A 2 -17.13 9.07 19.04
CA ASP A 2 -16.45 8.16 19.97
C ASP A 2 -15.05 7.81 19.44
N LEU A 3 -14.06 7.73 20.31
CA LEU A 3 -12.68 7.38 19.95
C LEU A 3 -12.63 5.99 19.30
N THR A 4 -13.46 5.07 19.77
CA THR A 4 -13.62 3.73 19.17
C THR A 4 -14.00 3.80 17.69
N ILE A 5 -14.97 4.65 17.33
CA ILE A 5 -15.42 4.84 15.94
C ILE A 5 -14.29 5.39 15.08
N ALA A 6 -13.48 6.32 15.61
CA ALA A 6 -12.33 6.86 14.89
C ALA A 6 -11.22 5.80 14.68
N LEU A 7 -11.00 4.91 15.65
CA LEU A 7 -10.02 3.83 15.53
C LEU A 7 -10.46 2.72 14.58
N GLU A 8 -11.76 2.45 14.49
CA GLU A 8 -12.33 1.55 13.49
C GLU A 8 -12.19 2.14 12.08
N ALA A 9 -12.46 3.43 11.91
CA ALA A 9 -12.28 4.11 10.62
C ALA A 9 -10.81 4.08 10.14
N LEU A 10 -9.85 4.26 11.05
CA LEU A 10 -8.42 4.13 10.71
C LEU A 10 -8.05 2.72 10.24
N ASP A 11 -8.64 1.69 10.84
CA ASP A 11 -8.41 0.30 10.46
C ASP A 11 -9.03 -0.02 9.08
N GLU A 12 -10.24 0.47 8.84
CA GLU A 12 -10.92 0.34 7.56
C GLU A 12 -10.14 1.03 6.43
N ASP A 13 -9.74 2.29 6.65
CA ASP A 13 -8.94 3.05 5.68
C ASP A 13 -7.60 2.37 5.41
N ALA A 14 -6.90 1.88 6.45
CA ALA A 14 -5.66 1.12 6.29
C ALA A 14 -5.88 -0.11 5.40
N GLY A 15 -6.95 -0.86 5.66
CA GLY A 15 -7.34 -2.01 4.84
C GLY A 15 -7.59 -1.66 3.37
N GLN A 16 -8.22 -0.52 3.10
CA GLN A 16 -8.43 -0.03 1.73
C GLN A 16 -7.10 0.31 1.02
N TRP A 17 -6.16 0.94 1.73
CA TRP A 17 -4.83 1.25 1.20
C TRP A 17 -4.04 -0.03 0.86
N HIS A 18 -4.07 -1.03 1.73
CA HIS A 18 -3.44 -2.33 1.44
C HIS A 18 -4.12 -3.07 0.28
N ALA A 19 -5.45 -2.99 0.17
CA ALA A 19 -6.17 -3.57 -0.96
C ALA A 19 -5.75 -2.90 -2.29
N LEU A 20 -5.60 -1.56 -2.30
CA LEU A 20 -5.10 -0.82 -3.45
C LEU A 20 -3.65 -1.21 -3.79
N SER A 21 -2.77 -1.32 -2.80
CA SER A 21 -1.41 -1.85 -2.97
C SER A 21 -1.42 -3.22 -3.67
N GLY A 22 -2.28 -4.14 -3.22
CA GLY A 22 -2.44 -5.46 -3.84
C GLY A 22 -2.86 -5.39 -5.32
N VAL A 23 -3.77 -4.48 -5.67
CA VAL A 23 -4.16 -4.24 -7.07
C VAL A 23 -2.99 -3.71 -7.88
N LEU A 24 -2.27 -2.72 -7.37
CA LEU A 24 -1.10 -2.14 -8.03
C LEU A 24 0.00 -3.18 -8.27
N GLY A 25 0.29 -4.04 -7.29
CA GLY A 25 1.25 -5.13 -7.44
C GLY A 25 0.83 -6.17 -8.48
N THR A 26 -0.48 -6.48 -8.55
CA THR A 26 -1.03 -7.36 -9.59
C THR A 26 -0.89 -6.73 -10.97
N SER A 27 -1.21 -5.44 -11.10
CA SER A 27 -1.04 -4.69 -12.35
C SER A 27 0.42 -4.59 -12.77
N ALA A 28 1.35 -4.38 -11.83
CA ALA A 28 2.79 -4.33 -12.12
C ALA A 28 3.29 -5.66 -12.69
N THR A 29 2.84 -6.77 -12.09
CA THR A 29 3.17 -8.13 -12.57
C THR A 29 2.59 -8.38 -13.97
N ALA A 30 1.34 -7.97 -14.20
CA ALA A 30 0.70 -8.09 -15.51
C ALA A 30 1.44 -7.25 -16.57
N ALA A 31 1.82 -6.01 -16.24
CA ALA A 31 2.60 -5.14 -17.12
C ALA A 31 3.97 -5.75 -17.44
N ALA A 32 4.71 -6.25 -16.43
CA ALA A 32 6.01 -6.89 -16.65
C ALA A 32 5.92 -8.17 -17.50
N GLY A 33 4.76 -8.84 -17.52
CA GLY A 33 4.48 -9.98 -18.39
C GLY A 33 4.13 -9.61 -19.84
N LEU A 34 3.89 -8.33 -20.14
CA LEU A 34 3.65 -7.88 -21.51
C LEU A 34 4.95 -7.96 -22.31
N THR A 35 4.99 -8.89 -23.25
CA THR A 35 6.11 -9.01 -24.20
C THR A 35 5.56 -8.81 -25.61
N ALA A 36 6.27 -8.03 -26.41
CA ALA A 36 6.08 -8.05 -27.84
C ALA A 36 7.07 -9.07 -28.41
N SER A 37 6.61 -10.05 -29.19
CA SER A 37 7.52 -10.93 -29.91
C SER A 37 8.04 -10.24 -31.17
N ASP A 38 9.26 -10.57 -31.60
CA ASP A 38 9.83 -10.16 -32.89
C ASP A 38 8.98 -10.60 -34.10
N THR A 39 8.06 -11.54 -33.89
CA THR A 39 7.08 -11.96 -34.90
C THR A 39 5.82 -11.09 -34.90
N ALA A 40 5.47 -10.47 -33.77
CA ALA A 40 4.36 -9.54 -33.64
C ALA A 40 4.74 -8.11 -34.09
N MET A 41 6.01 -7.76 -33.94
CA MET A 41 6.59 -6.52 -34.43
C MET A 41 7.43 -6.82 -35.67
N SER A 42 7.01 -6.35 -36.85
CA SER A 42 7.74 -6.58 -38.11
C SER A 42 9.25 -6.29 -37.97
N TRP A 43 10.11 -6.94 -38.78
CA TRP A 43 11.57 -6.72 -38.75
C TRP A 43 12.00 -5.24 -38.80
N ALA A 44 11.18 -4.37 -39.41
CA ALA A 44 11.43 -2.93 -39.47
C ALA A 44 11.33 -2.25 -38.08
N ALA A 45 10.59 -2.83 -37.13
CA ALA A 45 10.46 -2.32 -35.76
C ALA A 45 11.76 -2.43 -34.95
N LEU A 46 12.60 -3.42 -35.27
CA LEU A 46 13.96 -3.53 -34.72
C LEU A 46 14.86 -2.45 -35.31
N GLN A 47 14.74 -2.19 -36.62
CA GLN A 47 15.57 -1.19 -37.30
C GLN A 47 15.23 0.26 -36.91
N THR A 48 13.98 0.52 -36.51
CA THR A 48 13.51 1.86 -36.10
C THR A 48 13.63 2.13 -34.60
N GLY A 49 14.01 1.13 -33.78
CA GLY A 49 14.04 1.24 -32.32
C GLY A 49 12.66 1.24 -31.66
N LEU A 50 11.61 0.88 -32.41
CA LEU A 50 10.24 0.78 -31.88
C LEU A 50 10.12 -0.32 -30.83
N TYR A 51 10.80 -1.45 -31.05
CA TYR A 51 10.85 -2.56 -30.09
C TYR A 51 11.44 -2.12 -28.74
N ASP A 52 12.58 -1.43 -28.78
CA ASP A 52 13.25 -0.90 -27.58
C ASP A 52 12.37 0.14 -26.88
N THR A 53 11.69 0.99 -27.65
CA THR A 53 10.76 1.99 -27.09
C THR A 53 9.58 1.32 -26.38
N TYR A 54 9.01 0.27 -26.97
CA TYR A 54 7.93 -0.49 -26.37
C TYR A 54 8.38 -1.18 -25.08
N THR A 55 9.49 -1.92 -25.12
CA THR A 55 10.01 -2.66 -23.95
C THR A 55 10.36 -1.72 -22.81
N ASN A 56 11.04 -0.60 -23.09
CA ASN A 56 11.31 0.43 -22.09
C ASN A 56 10.03 1.04 -21.51
N GLY A 57 9.00 1.26 -22.35
CA GLY A 57 7.70 1.77 -21.90
C GLY A 57 7.00 0.79 -20.95
N VAL A 58 6.98 -0.50 -21.28
CA VAL A 58 6.41 -1.56 -20.43
C VAL A 58 7.15 -1.65 -19.11
N THR A 59 8.48 -1.67 -19.13
CA THR A 59 9.31 -1.67 -17.91
C THR A 59 9.01 -0.45 -17.05
N ARG A 60 8.93 0.74 -17.66
CA ARG A 60 8.64 1.97 -16.92
C ARG A 60 7.27 1.97 -16.26
N ILE A 61 6.26 1.45 -16.93
CA ILE A 61 4.91 1.31 -16.36
C ILE A 61 4.93 0.34 -15.18
N ALA A 62 5.60 -0.81 -15.31
CA ALA A 62 5.73 -1.78 -14.22
C ALA A 62 6.45 -1.17 -13.00
N GLU A 63 7.50 -0.38 -13.21
CA GLU A 63 8.19 0.35 -12.14
C GLU A 63 7.27 1.34 -11.42
N LEU A 64 6.54 2.17 -12.17
CA LEU A 64 5.63 3.16 -11.59
C LEU A 64 4.51 2.50 -10.77
N LEU A 65 4.00 1.36 -11.23
CA LEU A 65 3.00 0.58 -10.49
C LEU A 65 3.57 0.01 -9.19
N ASN A 66 4.83 -0.47 -9.20
CA ASN A 66 5.50 -0.90 -7.97
C ASN A 66 5.76 0.27 -7.01
N GLN A 67 6.15 1.44 -7.51
CA GLN A 67 6.32 2.63 -6.67
C GLN A 67 5.01 3.03 -6.01
N GLY A 68 3.92 3.08 -6.77
CA GLY A 68 2.59 3.37 -6.24
C GLY A 68 2.16 2.34 -5.19
N ARG A 69 2.43 1.04 -5.44
CA ARG A 69 2.18 -0.02 -4.47
C ARG A 69 2.89 0.28 -3.13
N ASP A 70 4.19 0.50 -3.16
CA ASP A 70 5.00 0.71 -1.97
C ASP A 70 4.53 1.95 -1.18
N GLU A 71 4.19 3.04 -1.88
CA GLU A 71 3.64 4.25 -1.26
C GLU A 71 2.29 3.98 -0.59
N THR A 72 1.40 3.24 -1.25
CA THR A 72 0.09 2.90 -0.68
C THR A 72 0.17 1.95 0.51
N ASP A 73 1.09 0.96 0.49
CA ASP A 73 1.33 0.09 1.64
C ASP A 73 1.85 0.88 2.83
N LEU A 74 2.77 1.83 2.60
CA LEU A 74 3.29 2.70 3.65
C LEU A 74 2.19 3.54 4.30
N ILE A 75 1.22 4.03 3.53
CA ILE A 75 0.06 4.75 4.07
C ILE A 75 -0.76 3.83 4.98
N GLY A 76 -1.07 2.62 4.51
CA GLY A 76 -1.79 1.61 5.30
C GLY A 76 -1.08 1.30 6.62
N ASP A 77 0.22 0.97 6.54
CA ASP A 77 1.07 0.69 7.71
C ASP A 77 1.09 1.86 8.70
N THR A 78 1.12 3.10 8.19
CA THR A 78 1.12 4.30 9.03
C THR A 78 -0.19 4.46 9.78
N LEU A 79 -1.34 4.20 9.12
CA LEU A 79 -2.65 4.28 9.75
C LEU A 79 -2.81 3.21 10.85
N THR A 80 -2.34 1.99 10.60
CA THR A 80 -2.29 0.92 11.62
C THR A 80 -1.43 1.33 12.80
N GLN A 81 -0.23 1.88 12.57
CA GLN A 81 0.64 2.37 13.64
C GLN A 81 0.00 3.49 14.47
N VAL A 82 -0.70 4.44 13.82
CA VAL A 82 -1.42 5.51 14.53
C VAL A 82 -2.51 4.92 15.42
N ARG A 83 -3.30 3.96 14.91
CA ARG A 83 -4.33 3.26 15.68
C ARG A 83 -3.75 2.56 16.90
N GLU A 84 -2.66 1.81 16.74
CA GLU A 84 -1.97 1.11 17.83
C GLU A 84 -1.45 2.09 18.90
N ALA A 85 -0.90 3.23 18.49
CA ALA A 85 -0.43 4.25 19.41
C ALA A 85 -1.54 4.82 20.30
N TYR A 86 -2.74 5.03 19.74
CA TYR A 86 -3.92 5.46 20.51
C TYR A 86 -4.40 4.40 21.49
N LEU A 87 -4.52 3.13 21.05
CA LEU A 87 -4.91 2.02 21.93
C LEU A 87 -3.95 1.85 23.11
N ALA A 88 -2.64 1.93 22.85
CA ALA A 88 -1.64 1.87 23.90
C ALA A 88 -1.73 3.07 24.87
N SER A 89 -2.13 4.25 24.37
CA SER A 89 -2.37 5.42 25.21
C SER A 89 -3.60 5.27 26.09
N GLU A 90 -4.70 4.72 25.56
CA GLU A 90 -5.89 4.42 26.35
C GLU A 90 -5.62 3.41 27.46
N GLU A 91 -4.90 2.33 27.15
CA GLU A 91 -4.56 1.31 28.15
C GLU A 91 -3.72 1.91 29.29
N ARG A 92 -2.75 2.76 28.96
CA ARG A 92 -1.95 3.51 29.96
C ARG A 92 -2.81 4.45 30.82
N ALA A 93 -3.78 5.12 30.23
CA ALA A 93 -4.72 5.95 30.99
C ALA A 93 -5.55 5.08 31.93
N ARG A 94 -6.11 3.97 31.43
CA ARG A 94 -6.92 3.02 32.20
C ARG A 94 -6.15 2.43 33.38
N SER A 95 -4.89 2.02 33.18
CA SER A 95 -4.04 1.49 34.26
C SER A 95 -3.71 2.53 35.32
N THR A 96 -3.54 3.80 34.93
CA THR A 96 -3.26 4.89 35.86
C THR A 96 -4.47 5.19 36.75
N PHE A 97 -5.67 5.27 36.18
CA PHE A 97 -6.89 5.55 36.92
C PHE A 97 -7.38 4.38 37.77
N SER A 98 -7.21 3.12 37.32
CA SER A 98 -7.56 1.95 38.13
C SER A 98 -6.72 1.84 39.40
N GLY A 99 -5.44 2.22 39.33
CA GLY A 99 -4.55 2.31 40.50
C GLY A 99 -4.86 3.45 41.46
N MET A 100 -5.57 4.50 41.00
CA MET A 100 -5.99 5.61 41.88
C MET A 100 -7.28 5.31 42.65
N TRP A 101 -8.12 4.38 42.19
CA TRP A 101 -9.42 4.07 42.79
C TRP A 101 -9.38 2.92 43.80
N THR A 102 -8.21 2.38 44.14
CA THR A 102 -8.10 1.36 45.19
C THR A 102 -8.22 2.04 46.56
N PRO A 103 -9.31 1.86 47.33
CA PRO A 103 -9.43 2.45 48.65
C PRO A 103 -8.33 1.86 49.53
N ARG A 104 -7.55 2.71 50.20
CA ARG A 104 -6.64 2.24 51.26
C ARG A 104 -7.50 1.86 52.47
N GLU A 105 -7.44 0.60 52.89
CA GLU A 105 -7.91 0.15 54.20
C GLU A 105 -7.10 0.78 55.34
#